data_AF-A0A6J2JFU0-F1
#
_entry.id   AF-A0A6J2JFU0-F1
#
_cell.length_a   1.000
_cell.length_b   1.000
_cell.length_c   1.000
_cell.angle_alpha   90.00
_cell.angle_beta   90.00
_cell.angle_gamma   90.00
#
_symmetry.space_group_name_H-M   'P 1'
#
loop_
_entity.id
_entity.type
_entity.pdbx_description
1 polymer ?
#
loop_
_entity_poly.entity_id
_entity_poly.type
_entity_poly.pdbx_seq_one_letter_code
_entity_poly.pdbx_strand_id
1 'polypeptide(L)'
;MQEDCLVMNIFVPDTEQENLPVMVDIHGGAYYSGLGNAHRFTDFAALNNVIVVTFNYRIGLLGFLCLGTEKIPGNAGMKDQITALRWVKRNIATFGGDPNDVTITGCSAGGSSVDLLLVSKMSEGLFNRAIPDSGSNLGSFTVQFDPIANSKQIPKILILLISIVWNS
;
A
#
# COMPACT_ATOMS: atom_id res chain seq x y z
N MET A 1 -13.48 9.80 -6.68
CA MET A 1 -12.18 10.37 -6.28
C MET A 1 -12.47 11.24 -5.08
N GLN A 2 -12.07 10.81 -3.88
CA GLN A 2 -12.31 11.47 -2.60
C GLN A 2 -11.05 11.32 -1.74
N GLU A 3 -10.79 12.27 -0.84
CA GLU A 3 -9.61 12.22 0.04
C GLU A 3 -9.74 11.16 1.14
N ASP A 4 -10.95 10.91 1.61
CA ASP A 4 -11.29 9.73 2.41
C ASP A 4 -11.30 8.50 1.52
N CYS A 5 -10.10 7.99 1.22
CA CYS A 5 -9.90 6.89 0.30
C CYS A 5 -9.33 5.63 0.96
N LEU A 6 -8.91 5.69 2.23
CA LEU A 6 -8.21 4.60 2.93
C LEU A 6 -9.17 3.50 3.35
N VAL A 7 -9.65 2.76 2.35
CA VAL A 7 -10.53 1.60 2.48
C VAL A 7 -9.81 0.34 2.00
N MET A 8 -10.32 -0.80 2.44
CA MET A 8 -9.86 -2.11 1.99
C MET A 8 -11.03 -3.01 1.61
N ASN A 9 -10.73 -3.98 0.76
CA ASN A 9 -11.65 -5.04 0.34
C ASN A 9 -11.06 -6.36 0.81
N ILE A 10 -11.91 -7.26 1.29
CA ILE A 10 -11.52 -8.58 1.78
C ILE A 10 -12.32 -9.60 0.99
N PHE A 11 -11.62 -10.50 0.30
CA PHE A 11 -12.18 -11.61 -0.44
C PHE A 11 -11.96 -12.88 0.37
N VAL A 12 -13.04 -13.40 0.95
CA VAL A 12 -13.03 -14.62 1.76
C VAL A 12 -13.68 -15.74 0.94
N PRO A 13 -13.02 -16.89 0.76
CA PRO A 13 -13.65 -18.05 0.11
C PRO A 13 -14.82 -18.59 0.96
N ASP A 14 -15.81 -19.19 0.32
CA ASP A 14 -16.92 -19.85 1.03
C ASP A 14 -16.43 -21.18 1.61
N THR A 15 -15.98 -21.16 2.86
CA THR A 15 -15.38 -22.30 3.56
C THR A 15 -15.54 -22.18 5.07
N GLU A 16 -15.60 -23.32 5.76
CA GLU A 16 -15.56 -23.40 7.22
C GLU A 16 -14.12 -23.51 7.76
N GLN A 17 -13.11 -23.56 6.87
CA GLN A 17 -11.71 -23.63 7.28
C GLN A 17 -11.25 -22.32 7.91
N GLU A 18 -10.56 -22.44 9.05
CA GLU A 18 -9.90 -21.32 9.73
C GLU A 18 -8.39 -21.34 9.51
N ASN A 19 -7.73 -20.24 9.87
CA ASN A 19 -6.29 -20.03 9.70
C ASN A 19 -5.84 -20.14 8.23
N LEU A 20 -6.66 -19.59 7.33
CA LEU A 20 -6.33 -19.54 5.91
C LEU A 20 -5.11 -18.64 5.65
N PRO A 21 -4.24 -18.99 4.70
CA PRO A 21 -3.21 -18.08 4.22
C PRO A 21 -3.82 -16.75 3.78
N VAL A 22 -3.09 -15.65 3.98
CA VAL A 22 -3.57 -14.31 3.63
C VAL A 22 -2.65 -13.70 2.58
N MET A 23 -3.21 -13.31 1.44
CA MET A 23 -2.51 -12.55 0.41
C MET A 23 -2.95 -11.09 0.44
N VAL A 24 -2.01 -10.16 0.56
CA VAL A 24 -2.28 -8.72 0.51
C VAL A 24 -1.71 -8.15 -0.79
N ASP A 25 -2.58 -7.70 -1.70
CA ASP A 25 -2.20 -7.13 -3.00
C ASP A 25 -2.08 -5.60 -2.91
N ILE A 26 -0.93 -5.09 -3.33
CA ILE A 26 -0.61 -3.66 -3.40
C ILE A 26 -0.66 -3.24 -4.86
N HIS A 27 -1.65 -2.42 -5.21
CA HIS A 27 -1.83 -2.00 -6.60
C HIS A 27 -0.65 -1.14 -7.11
N GLY A 28 -0.35 -1.29 -8.40
CA GLY A 28 0.59 -0.44 -9.13
C GLY A 28 -0.02 0.89 -9.61
N GLY A 29 0.59 1.49 -10.64
CA GLY A 29 0.14 2.75 -11.23
C GLY A 29 1.13 3.91 -11.12
N ALA A 30 2.44 3.63 -11.18
CA ALA A 30 3.52 4.63 -11.12
C ALA A 30 3.45 5.59 -9.93
N TYR A 31 2.84 5.15 -8.81
CA TYR A 31 2.53 5.97 -7.65
C TYR A 31 1.62 7.18 -7.93
N TYR A 32 0.98 7.27 -9.09
CA TYR A 32 0.17 8.42 -9.51
C TYR A 32 -1.27 8.02 -9.88
N SER A 33 -1.52 6.75 -10.13
CA SER A 33 -2.83 6.17 -10.42
C SER A 33 -2.97 4.82 -9.71
N GLY A 34 -4.15 4.21 -9.84
CA GLY A 34 -4.46 2.90 -9.28
C GLY A 34 -5.51 2.96 -8.18
N LEU A 35 -6.14 1.80 -7.94
CA LEU A 35 -7.23 1.60 -7.01
C LEU A 35 -7.13 0.19 -6.45
N GLY A 36 -7.42 0.00 -5.16
CA GLY A 36 -7.45 -1.32 -4.52
C GLY A 36 -8.54 -2.24 -5.08
N ASN A 37 -9.58 -1.70 -5.70
CA ASN A 37 -10.65 -2.50 -6.33
C ASN A 37 -10.46 -2.68 -7.85
N ALA A 38 -9.28 -2.38 -8.40
CA ALA A 38 -8.99 -2.54 -9.83
C ALA A 38 -9.07 -4.01 -10.29
N HIS A 39 -8.75 -4.95 -9.39
CA HIS A 39 -8.89 -6.38 -9.64
C HIS A 39 -9.88 -7.00 -8.63
N ARG A 40 -10.67 -7.96 -9.11
CA ARG A 40 -11.54 -8.79 -8.27
C ARG A 40 -10.88 -10.14 -8.05
N PHE A 41 -10.61 -10.47 -6.79
CA PHE A 41 -9.93 -11.71 -6.41
C PHE A 41 -10.89 -12.80 -5.94
N THR A 42 -12.19 -12.68 -6.15
CA THR A 42 -13.20 -13.66 -5.69
C THR A 42 -12.89 -15.08 -6.17
N ASP A 43 -12.67 -15.27 -7.47
CA ASP A 43 -12.40 -16.59 -8.03
C ASP A 43 -11.03 -17.12 -7.57
N PHE A 44 -10.02 -16.24 -7.48
CA PHE A 44 -8.70 -16.62 -7.00
C PHE A 44 -8.73 -17.08 -5.54
N ALA A 45 -9.46 -16.35 -4.68
CA ALA A 45 -9.65 -16.69 -3.28
C ALA A 45 -10.34 -18.06 -3.14
N ALA A 46 -11.44 -18.27 -3.88
CA ALA A 46 -12.21 -19.50 -3.89
C ALA A 46 -11.42 -20.71 -4.41
N LEU A 47 -10.70 -20.56 -5.52
CA LEU A 47 -9.95 -21.67 -6.14
C LEU A 47 -8.74 -22.10 -5.32
N ASN A 48 -8.14 -21.21 -4.53
CA ASN A 48 -6.90 -21.47 -3.81
C ASN A 48 -7.07 -21.57 -2.29
N ASN A 49 -8.29 -21.43 -1.76
CA ASN A 49 -8.56 -21.37 -0.32
C ASN A 49 -7.64 -20.38 0.41
N VAL A 50 -7.62 -19.14 -0.09
CA VAL A 50 -6.79 -18.05 0.42
C VAL A 50 -7.65 -16.82 0.65
N ILE A 51 -7.40 -16.08 1.73
CA ILE A 51 -8.02 -14.76 1.89
C ILE A 51 -7.20 -13.75 1.12
N VAL A 52 -7.84 -12.94 0.28
CA VAL A 52 -7.17 -11.84 -0.42
C VAL A 52 -7.63 -10.51 0.15
N VAL A 53 -6.68 -9.65 0.49
CA VAL A 53 -6.92 -8.28 0.93
C VAL A 53 -6.36 -7.34 -0.12
N THR A 54 -7.18 -6.39 -0.58
CA THR A 54 -6.73 -5.27 -1.41
C THR A 54 -7.08 -3.97 -0.72
N PHE A 55 -6.36 -2.89 -0.99
CA PHE A 55 -6.59 -1.62 -0.31
C PHE A 55 -6.14 -0.43 -1.14
N ASN A 56 -6.63 0.74 -0.77
CA ASN A 56 -6.18 2.01 -1.32
C ASN A 56 -5.08 2.61 -0.45
N TYR A 57 -4.10 3.25 -1.08
CA TYR A 57 -3.14 4.13 -0.43
C TYR A 57 -3.09 5.47 -1.15
N ARG A 58 -2.64 6.54 -0.48
CA ARG A 58 -2.50 7.84 -1.13
C ARG A 58 -1.44 7.79 -2.23
N ILE A 59 -1.79 8.38 -3.37
CA ILE A 59 -0.97 8.47 -4.59
C ILE A 59 -0.70 9.93 -4.97
N GLY A 60 0.19 10.14 -5.93
CA GLY A 60 0.59 11.44 -6.44
C GLY A 60 1.16 12.34 -5.35
N LEU A 61 0.85 13.63 -5.45
CA LEU A 61 1.32 14.62 -4.48
C LEU A 61 0.81 14.35 -3.06
N LEU A 62 -0.44 13.89 -2.91
CA LEU A 62 -1.02 13.55 -1.61
C LEU A 62 -0.36 12.34 -0.95
N GLY A 63 0.25 11.46 -1.74
CA GLY A 63 0.98 10.28 -1.23
C GLY A 63 2.46 10.55 -0.96
N PHE A 64 3.10 11.39 -1.76
CA PHE A 64 4.56 11.38 -1.86
C PHE A 64 5.23 12.76 -1.86
N LEU A 65 4.47 13.87 -1.67
CA LEU A 65 5.07 15.18 -1.49
C LEU A 65 6.00 15.21 -0.27
N CYS A 66 7.23 15.67 -0.49
CA CYS A 66 8.23 15.88 0.55
C CYS A 66 8.81 17.28 0.42
N LEU A 67 8.75 18.04 1.51
CA LEU A 67 9.34 19.39 1.62
C LEU A 67 10.58 19.40 2.53
N GLY A 68 11.03 18.23 3.01
CA GLY A 68 12.12 18.14 3.98
C GLY A 68 11.78 18.73 5.36
N THR A 69 10.49 18.85 5.68
CA THR A 69 10.02 19.34 6.97
C THR A 69 9.39 18.22 7.78
N GLU A 70 9.31 18.36 9.10
CA GLU A 70 8.67 17.35 9.96
C GLU A 70 7.19 17.13 9.61
N LYS A 71 6.48 18.20 9.20
CA LYS A 71 5.07 18.13 8.81
C LYS A 71 4.87 17.47 7.45
N ILE A 72 5.80 17.66 6.52
CA ILE A 72 5.73 17.11 5.16
C ILE A 72 7.04 16.36 4.82
N PRO A 73 7.27 15.20 5.48
CA PRO A 73 8.50 14.44 5.32
C PRO A 73 8.49 13.49 4.12
N GLY A 74 7.35 13.38 3.40
CA GLY A 74 7.14 12.40 2.34
C GLY A 74 6.61 11.05 2.82
N ASN A 75 6.44 10.16 1.83
CA ASN A 75 6.06 8.75 2.01
C ASN A 75 4.75 8.53 2.78
N ALA A 76 3.78 9.43 2.64
CA ALA A 76 2.45 9.24 3.21
C ALA A 76 1.77 7.97 2.64
N GLY A 77 1.87 7.74 1.33
CA GLY A 77 1.38 6.53 0.68
C GLY A 77 2.01 5.24 1.20
N MET A 78 3.34 5.22 1.43
CA MET A 78 4.00 4.05 2.05
C MET A 78 3.53 3.82 3.49
N LYS A 79 3.30 4.90 4.26
CA LYS A 79 2.78 4.80 5.63
C LYS A 79 1.33 4.28 5.64
N ASP A 80 0.53 4.59 4.63
CA ASP A 80 -0.80 4.02 4.46
C ASP A 80 -0.72 2.51 4.24
N GLN A 81 0.19 2.05 3.38
CA GLN A 81 0.43 0.62 3.15
C GLN A 81 0.84 -0.11 4.45
N ILE A 82 1.76 0.46 5.23
CA ILE A 82 2.13 -0.09 6.55
C ILE A 82 0.93 -0.13 7.49
N THR A 83 0.08 0.89 7.45
CA THR A 83 -1.14 0.97 8.28
C THR A 83 -2.14 -0.12 7.88
N ALA A 84 -2.33 -0.37 6.59
CA ALA A 84 -3.13 -1.47 6.08
C ALA A 84 -2.58 -2.82 6.54
N LEU A 85 -1.27 -3.06 6.44
CA LEU A 85 -0.63 -4.30 6.92
C LEU A 85 -0.79 -4.50 8.43
N ARG A 86 -0.66 -3.43 9.21
CA ARG A 86 -0.94 -3.45 10.66
C ARG A 86 -2.40 -3.78 10.96
N TRP A 87 -3.32 -3.28 10.14
CA TRP A 87 -4.73 -3.64 10.26
C TRP A 87 -4.94 -5.12 9.95
N VAL A 88 -4.35 -5.64 8.87
CA VAL A 88 -4.43 -7.07 8.51
C VAL A 88 -3.91 -7.93 9.67
N LYS A 89 -2.70 -7.63 10.18
CA LYS A 89 -2.08 -8.36 11.29
C LYS A 89 -2.96 -8.41 12.55
N ARG A 90 -3.73 -7.36 12.83
CA ARG A 90 -4.60 -7.28 14.02
C ARG A 90 -5.98 -7.90 13.83
N ASN A 91 -6.53 -7.89 12.62
CA ASN A 91 -7.96 -8.14 12.41
C ASN A 91 -8.25 -9.34 11.50
N ILE A 92 -7.31 -9.81 10.68
CA ILE A 92 -7.65 -10.80 9.63
C ILE A 92 -8.13 -12.15 10.18
N ALA A 93 -7.77 -12.46 11.43
CA ALA A 93 -8.29 -13.63 12.15
C ALA A 93 -9.82 -13.65 12.27
N THR A 94 -10.47 -12.49 12.39
CA THR A 94 -11.95 -12.43 12.46
C THR A 94 -12.62 -12.79 11.14
N PHE A 95 -11.86 -12.87 10.06
CA PHE A 95 -12.31 -13.28 8.73
C PHE A 95 -11.87 -14.71 8.39
N GLY A 96 -11.28 -15.45 9.35
CA GLY A 96 -10.78 -16.81 9.15
C GLY A 96 -9.34 -16.89 8.65
N GLY A 97 -8.62 -15.77 8.52
CA GLY A 97 -7.23 -15.76 8.05
C GLY A 97 -6.19 -15.91 9.16
N ASP A 98 -5.06 -16.53 8.87
CA ASP A 98 -3.93 -16.60 9.80
C ASP A 98 -3.09 -15.31 9.72
N PRO A 99 -3.06 -14.45 10.78
CA PRO A 99 -2.22 -13.26 10.79
C PRO A 99 -0.71 -13.59 10.79
N ASN A 100 -0.33 -14.85 11.02
CA ASN A 100 1.05 -15.33 10.97
C ASN A 100 1.41 -16.02 9.64
N ASP A 101 0.49 -16.03 8.67
CA ASP A 101 0.73 -16.56 7.33
C ASP A 101 0.37 -15.53 6.24
N VAL A 102 0.97 -14.35 6.33
CA VAL A 102 0.68 -13.22 5.44
C VAL A 102 1.72 -13.12 4.32
N THR A 103 1.26 -13.08 3.08
CA THR A 103 2.06 -12.85 1.88
C THR A 103 1.68 -11.51 1.26
N ILE A 104 2.64 -10.60 1.08
CA ILE A 104 2.41 -9.37 0.31
C ILE A 104 2.78 -9.58 -1.16
N THR A 105 2.00 -9.01 -2.07
CA THR A 105 2.25 -9.06 -3.51
C THR A 105 1.93 -7.73 -4.17
N GLY A 106 2.45 -7.51 -5.36
CA GLY A 106 2.11 -6.34 -6.17
C GLY A 106 2.92 -6.27 -7.46
N CYS A 107 2.38 -5.59 -8.46
CA CYS A 107 3.01 -5.41 -9.77
C CYS A 107 3.46 -3.95 -9.98
N SER A 108 4.59 -3.72 -10.66
CA SER A 108 5.09 -2.40 -11.04
C SER A 108 5.40 -1.51 -9.81
N ALA A 109 4.72 -0.37 -9.64
CA ALA A 109 4.82 0.44 -8.42
C ALA A 109 4.38 -0.34 -7.16
N GLY A 110 3.46 -1.29 -7.31
CA GLY A 110 3.08 -2.23 -6.26
C GLY A 110 4.21 -3.19 -5.90
N GLY A 111 4.87 -3.77 -6.90
CA GLY A 111 6.04 -4.64 -6.69
C GLY A 111 7.23 -3.89 -6.10
N SER A 112 7.43 -2.65 -6.54
CA SER A 112 8.42 -1.74 -5.95
C SER A 112 8.08 -1.38 -4.50
N SER A 113 6.79 -1.25 -4.17
CA SER A 113 6.33 -1.06 -2.80
C SER A 113 6.58 -2.30 -1.93
N VAL A 114 6.30 -3.50 -2.45
CA VAL A 114 6.64 -4.78 -1.78
C VAL A 114 8.14 -4.84 -1.45
N ASP A 115 8.99 -4.52 -2.43
CA ASP A 115 10.44 -4.54 -2.26
C ASP A 115 10.94 -3.47 -1.25
N LEU A 116 10.32 -2.28 -1.22
CA LEU A 116 10.60 -1.26 -0.21
C LEU A 116 10.13 -1.67 1.20
N LEU A 117 9.01 -2.39 1.31
CA LEU A 117 8.49 -2.88 2.58
C LEU A 117 9.36 -4.01 3.15
N LEU A 118 10.02 -4.81 2.31
CA LEU A 118 10.99 -5.82 2.76
C LEU A 118 12.17 -5.23 3.51
N VAL A 119 12.67 -4.06 3.08
CA VAL A 119 13.85 -3.41 3.68
C VAL A 119 13.51 -2.39 4.77
N SER A 120 12.23 -2.14 5.01
CA SER A 120 11.77 -1.15 6.01
C SER A 120 11.60 -1.77 7.38
N LYS A 121 12.22 -1.17 8.41
CA LYS A 121 11.99 -1.54 9.81
C LYS A 121 10.55 -1.31 10.28
N MET A 122 9.79 -0.44 9.61
CA MET A 122 8.41 -0.14 10.01
C MET A 122 7.42 -1.27 9.71
N SER A 123 7.80 -2.17 8.81
CA SER A 123 7.03 -3.34 8.37
C SER A 123 7.48 -4.65 9.01
N GLU A 124 8.47 -4.61 9.90
CA GLU A 124 8.98 -5.78 10.60
C GLU A 124 7.85 -6.52 11.35
N GLY A 125 7.75 -7.83 11.12
CA GLY A 125 6.74 -8.71 11.72
C GLY A 125 5.31 -8.56 11.17
N LEU A 126 5.09 -7.74 10.14
CA LEU A 126 3.74 -7.54 9.57
C LEU A 126 3.36 -8.56 8.48
N PHE A 127 4.34 -9.21 7.87
CA PHE A 127 4.13 -10.25 6.86
C PHE A 127 5.28 -11.27 6.88
N ASN A 128 5.09 -12.39 6.20
CA ASN A 128 5.96 -13.56 6.23
C ASN A 128 6.62 -13.83 4.88
N ARG A 129 5.92 -13.51 3.77
CA ARG A 129 6.38 -13.74 2.40
C ARG A 129 6.10 -12.52 1.53
N ALA A 130 6.84 -12.40 0.44
CA ALA A 130 6.74 -11.29 -0.48
C ALA A 130 6.89 -11.76 -1.93
N ILE A 131 6.08 -11.22 -2.83
CA ILE A 131 6.12 -11.46 -4.28
C ILE A 131 6.18 -10.09 -4.99
N PRO A 132 7.38 -9.51 -5.17
CA PRO A 132 7.55 -8.28 -5.94
C PRO A 132 7.55 -8.61 -7.45
N ASP A 133 6.46 -8.31 -8.15
CA ASP A 133 6.35 -8.54 -9.59
C ASP A 133 6.69 -7.27 -10.38
N SER A 134 7.63 -7.38 -11.33
CA SER A 134 7.95 -6.33 -12.30
C SER A 134 8.21 -4.95 -11.67
N GLY A 135 8.79 -4.93 -10.46
CA GLY A 135 9.07 -3.74 -9.67
C GLY A 135 10.18 -4.01 -8.65
N SER A 136 10.99 -3.00 -8.38
CA SER A 136 12.13 -3.10 -7.44
C SER A 136 12.42 -1.75 -6.80
N ASN A 137 12.98 -1.77 -5.59
CA ASN A 137 13.48 -0.60 -4.87
C ASN A 137 14.63 0.12 -5.60
N LEU A 138 15.31 -0.56 -6.54
CA LEU A 138 16.34 0.02 -7.41
C LEU A 138 15.78 0.55 -8.74
N GLY A 139 14.47 0.43 -8.97
CA GLY A 139 13.83 0.94 -10.17
C GLY A 139 13.94 2.46 -10.28
N SER A 140 14.18 2.97 -11.50
CA SER A 140 14.35 4.41 -11.75
C SER A 140 13.13 5.26 -11.40
N PHE A 141 11.95 4.65 -11.30
CA PHE A 141 10.68 5.30 -10.94
C PHE A 141 10.29 5.11 -9.46
N THR A 142 11.09 4.38 -8.68
CA THR A 142 10.70 3.94 -7.32
C THR A 142 11.03 4.96 -6.25
N VAL A 143 12.25 5.51 -6.28
CA VAL A 143 12.72 6.48 -5.27
C VAL A 143 13.08 7.79 -5.96
N GLN A 144 12.59 8.90 -5.40
CA GLN A 144 12.98 10.23 -5.83
C GLN A 144 14.32 10.62 -5.20
N PHE A 145 15.34 10.92 -6.03
CA PHE A 145 16.68 11.26 -5.56
C PHE A 145 16.77 12.66 -4.94
N ASP A 146 16.05 13.64 -5.49
CA ASP A 146 16.01 15.01 -4.95
C ASP A 146 14.56 15.50 -4.79
N PRO A 147 13.83 14.99 -3.78
CA PRO A 147 12.42 15.30 -3.62
C PRO A 147 12.18 16.78 -3.27
N ILE A 148 13.13 17.41 -2.56
CA ILE A 148 13.03 18.81 -2.15
C ILE A 148 13.22 19.72 -3.37
N ALA A 149 14.20 19.46 -4.24
CA ALA A 149 14.35 20.26 -5.45
C ALA A 149 13.13 20.13 -6.37
N ASN A 150 12.60 18.92 -6.54
CA ASN A 150 11.42 18.70 -7.38
C ASN A 150 10.16 19.37 -6.83
N SER A 151 10.04 19.48 -5.50
CA SER A 151 8.91 20.20 -4.88
C SER A 151 8.86 21.69 -5.27
N LYS A 152 10.00 22.31 -5.63
CA LYS A 152 10.05 23.72 -6.04
C LYS A 152 9.39 23.98 -7.40
N GLN A 153 9.20 22.94 -8.21
CA GLN A 153 8.49 23.02 -9.49
C GLN A 153 6.97 23.02 -9.30
N ILE A 154 6.48 22.65 -8.11
CA ILE A 154 5.06 22.63 -7.79
C ILE A 154 4.60 24.05 -7.45
N PRO A 155 3.50 24.55 -8.05
CA PRO A 155 2.96 25.86 -7.71
C PRO A 155 2.71 26.00 -6.21
N LYS A 156 3.17 27.11 -5.59
CA LYS A 156 3.03 27.36 -4.15
C LYS A 156 1.59 27.26 -3.66
N ILE A 157 0.63 27.65 -4.49
CA ILE A 157 -0.81 27.56 -4.16
C ILE A 157 -1.27 26.11 -3.98
N LEU A 158 -0.72 25.18 -4.78
CA LEU A 158 -1.04 23.76 -4.68
C LEU A 158 -0.43 23.14 -3.43
N ILE A 159 0.80 23.54 -3.07
CA ILE A 159 1.44 23.14 -1.81
C ILE A 159 0.61 23.62 -0.60
N LEU A 160 0.11 24.86 -0.64
CA LEU A 160 -0.70 25.42 0.44
C LEU A 160 -2.01 24.63 0.63
N LEU A 161 -2.70 24.31 -0.47
CA LEU A 161 -3.94 23.52 -0.43
C LEU A 161 -3.72 22.12 0.17
N ILE A 162 -2.67 21.42 -0.27
CA ILE A 162 -2.32 20.10 0.27
C ILE A 162 -1.96 20.18 1.75
N SER A 163 -1.25 21.25 2.16
CA SER A 163 -0.89 21.46 3.55
C SER A 163 -2.11 21.68 4.45
N ILE A 164 -3.17 22.32 3.94
CA ILE A 164 -4.43 22.50 4.68
C ILE A 164 -5.08 21.13 4.90
N VAL A 165 -5.18 20.30 3.86
CA VAL A 165 -5.76 18.95 3.92
C VAL A 165 -5.05 18.04 4.94
N TRP A 166 -3.73 18.17 5.09
CA TRP A 166 -2.98 17.37 6.08
C TRP A 166 -3.05 17.89 7.52
N ASN A 167 -3.53 19.12 7.75
CA ASN A 167 -3.65 19.72 9.08
C ASN A 167 -5.10 19.75 9.62
N SER A 168 -6.08 19.34 8.81
CA SER A 168 -7.49 19.15 9.18
C SER A 168 -7.77 17.69 9.54
#